data_AF-A0A9E2P8U3-F1
#
_entry.id   AF-A0A9E2P8U3-F1
#
_cell.length_a   1.000
_cell.length_b   1.000
_cell.length_c   1.000
_cell.angle_alpha   90.00
_cell.angle_beta   90.00
_cell.angle_gamma   90.00
#
_symmetry.space_group_name_H-M   'P 1'
#
loop_
_entity.id
_entity.type
_entity.pdbx_description
1 polymer ?
#
loop_
_entity_poly.entity_id
_entity_poly.type
_entity_poly.pdbx_seq_one_letter_code
_entity_poly.pdbx_strand_id
1 'polypeptide(L)'
;MDGFLKKDDIENLTIISPNQKKQTAEYTGEVELQSGSTLNLDGAYIVAATRKAGYYTKTAQGGVAAPKTGLKNVIRCSYSHMCMKAIANVGKEGRADIVVGHPIEIIAMENPAKLRAGDYLPIKILVNGKPYSGNVFATYTGFSTEPNTFAYATSTDKKGHARIRILQPGIWLIKVTHEVPYSDTAQCDVESYVATLTFAVE
;
A
#
# COMPACT_ATOMS: atom_id res chain seq x y z
N MET A 1 -9.95 -5.65 9.60
CA MET A 1 -8.83 -6.42 10.17
C MET A 1 -8.01 -5.36 10.85
N ASP A 2 -8.29 -5.17 12.14
CA ASP A 2 -7.67 -4.12 12.95
C ASP A 2 -6.46 -4.74 13.64
N GLY A 3 -5.30 -4.12 13.45
CA GLY A 3 -4.05 -4.62 14.01
C GLY A 3 -2.85 -4.18 13.19
N PHE A 4 -1.74 -3.98 13.88
CA PHE A 4 -0.45 -3.70 13.25
C PHE A 4 0.04 -4.88 12.40
N LEU A 5 0.97 -4.59 11.50
CA LEU A 5 1.56 -5.54 10.58
C LEU A 5 2.48 -6.53 11.31
N LYS A 6 1.94 -7.68 11.72
CA LYS A 6 2.69 -8.71 12.44
C LYS A 6 3.75 -9.35 11.54
N LYS A 7 4.90 -9.66 12.14
CA LYS A 7 6.04 -10.32 11.47
C LYS A 7 5.64 -11.58 10.70
N ASP A 8 4.81 -12.45 11.30
CA ASP A 8 4.45 -13.74 10.69
C ASP A 8 3.55 -13.60 9.44
N ASP A 9 2.90 -12.46 9.27
CA ASP A 9 2.04 -12.16 8.12
C ASP A 9 2.82 -11.55 6.95
N ILE A 10 4.09 -11.19 7.13
CA ILE A 10 4.95 -10.63 6.08
C ILE A 10 5.60 -11.74 5.26
N GLU A 11 5.51 -11.59 3.95
CA GLU A 11 6.23 -12.41 2.98
C GLU A 11 7.57 -11.76 2.62
N ASN A 12 7.56 -10.47 2.31
CA ASN A 12 8.76 -9.70 1.97
C ASN A 12 8.74 -8.34 2.66
N LEU A 13 9.91 -7.89 3.10
CA LEU A 13 10.16 -6.56 3.61
C LEU A 13 11.55 -6.11 3.15
N THR A 14 11.63 -4.94 2.54
CA THR A 14 12.87 -4.41 1.98
C THR A 14 12.92 -2.90 2.11
N ILE A 15 14.09 -2.37 2.42
CA ILE A 15 14.39 -0.94 2.31
C ILE A 15 15.21 -0.74 1.05
N ILE A 16 14.81 0.22 0.22
CA ILE A 16 15.51 0.61 -1.00
C ILE A 16 16.10 1.99 -0.76
N SER A 17 17.41 2.11 -0.89
CA SER A 17 18.17 3.35 -0.67
C SER A 17 18.06 4.34 -1.84
N PRO A 18 18.52 5.59 -1.69
CA PRO A 18 18.55 6.59 -2.78
C PRO A 18 19.30 6.13 -4.04
N ASN A 19 20.33 5.29 -3.90
CA ASN A 19 21.05 4.67 -5.02
C ASN A 19 20.43 3.33 -5.47
N GLN A 20 19.20 3.04 -5.06
CA GLN A 20 18.39 1.87 -5.42
C GLN A 20 18.98 0.52 -4.97
N LYS A 21 19.91 0.52 -4.01
CA LYS A 21 20.36 -0.72 -3.38
C LYS A 21 19.30 -1.20 -2.41
N LYS A 22 19.00 -2.49 -2.47
CA LYS A 22 18.09 -3.16 -1.55
C LYS A 22 18.86 -3.59 -0.30
N GLN A 23 18.25 -3.39 0.86
CA GLN A 23 18.72 -3.93 2.13
C GLN A 23 17.54 -4.49 2.93
N THR A 24 17.81 -5.42 3.83
CA THR A 24 16.82 -5.98 4.73
C THR A 24 16.44 -4.99 5.82
N ALA A 25 15.22 -5.13 6.32
CA ALA A 25 14.82 -4.57 7.60
C ALA A 25 14.51 -5.73 8.55
N GLU A 26 14.82 -5.53 9.81
CA GLU A 26 14.66 -6.53 10.85
C GLU A 26 13.60 -6.06 11.85
N TYR A 27 12.82 -7.00 12.35
CA TYR A 27 11.88 -6.73 13.42
C TYR A 27 12.64 -6.68 14.75
N THR A 28 12.57 -5.54 15.44
CA THR A 28 13.12 -5.36 16.81
C THR A 28 12.05 -5.55 17.88
N GLY A 29 10.79 -5.62 17.49
CA GLY A 29 9.64 -5.93 18.32
C GLY A 29 8.50 -6.54 17.50
N GLU A 30 7.29 -6.61 18.05
CA GLU A 30 6.13 -7.15 17.31
C GLU A 30 5.75 -6.30 16.09
N VAL A 31 6.00 -4.99 16.17
CA VAL A 31 5.58 -3.98 15.18
C VAL A 31 6.68 -3.00 14.79
N GLU A 32 7.83 -3.07 15.46
CA GLU A 32 8.97 -2.17 15.25
C GLU A 32 9.96 -2.77 14.25
N LEU A 33 10.45 -1.92 13.36
CA LEU A 33 11.39 -2.28 12.32
C LEU A 33 12.65 -1.43 12.42
N GLN A 34 13.81 -2.07 12.27
CA GLN A 34 15.10 -1.41 12.17
C GLN A 34 15.75 -1.77 10.84
N SER A 35 16.47 -0.82 10.23
CA SER A 35 17.26 -1.10 9.04
C SER A 35 18.44 -2.01 9.39
N GLY A 36 18.74 -2.99 8.53
CA GLY A 36 19.89 -3.88 8.74
C GLY A 36 21.26 -3.17 8.65
N SER A 37 21.29 -1.92 8.18
CA SER A 37 22.47 -1.06 8.22
C SER A 37 22.10 0.41 8.40
N THR A 38 23.07 1.26 8.71
CA THR A 38 22.87 2.70 8.87
C THR A 38 22.38 3.35 7.58
N LEU A 39 21.35 4.19 7.69
CA LEU A 39 20.85 4.99 6.56
C LEU A 39 21.72 6.25 6.39
N ASN A 40 22.81 6.13 5.63
CA ASN A 40 23.86 7.16 5.54
C ASN A 40 23.86 7.96 4.23
N LEU A 41 22.87 7.78 3.35
CA LEU A 41 22.76 8.54 2.12
C LEU A 41 21.64 9.56 2.24
N ASP A 42 21.93 10.81 1.90
CA ASP A 42 20.89 11.81 1.71
C ASP A 42 19.94 11.37 0.59
N GLY A 43 18.64 11.51 0.81
CA GLY A 43 17.60 11.22 -0.17
C GLY A 43 16.41 10.44 0.39
N ALA A 44 15.56 10.01 -0.54
CA ALA A 44 14.39 9.19 -0.24
C ALA A 44 14.79 7.70 -0.17
N TYR A 45 14.39 7.09 0.94
CA TYR A 45 14.35 5.64 1.13
C TYR A 45 12.92 5.16 0.94
N ILE A 46 12.77 4.02 0.26
CA ILE A 46 11.47 3.36 0.07
C ILE A 46 11.45 2.11 0.91
N VAL A 47 10.56 2.06 1.90
CA VAL A 47 10.24 0.82 2.61
C VAL A 47 9.13 0.13 1.84
N ALA A 48 9.37 -1.08 1.37
CA ALA A 48 8.41 -1.86 0.60
C ALA A 48 8.17 -3.20 1.28
N ALA A 49 6.89 -3.59 1.40
CA ALA A 49 6.51 -4.84 2.02
C ALA A 49 5.30 -5.49 1.32
N THR A 50 5.27 -6.82 1.34
CA THR A 50 4.12 -7.63 0.92
C THR A 50 3.72 -8.56 2.05
N ARG A 51 2.42 -8.68 2.30
CA ARG A 51 1.89 -9.75 3.17
C ARG A 51 1.85 -11.08 2.43
N LYS A 52 1.87 -12.18 3.18
CA LYS A 52 1.48 -13.50 2.68
C LYS A 52 0.09 -13.41 2.08
N ALA A 53 -0.03 -13.74 0.80
CA ALA A 53 -1.32 -13.77 0.14
C ALA A 53 -2.16 -14.91 0.72
N GLY A 54 -3.46 -14.69 0.88
CA GLY A 54 -4.30 -15.66 1.58
C GLY A 54 -5.79 -15.40 1.43
N TYR A 55 -6.55 -16.43 1.78
CA TYR A 55 -8.00 -16.40 1.77
C TYR A 55 -8.56 -15.69 3.00
N TYR A 56 -9.65 -14.96 2.79
CA TYR A 56 -10.57 -14.54 3.82
C TYR A 56 -12.00 -14.77 3.33
N THR A 57 -12.73 -15.64 4.00
CA THR A 57 -14.14 -15.91 3.73
C THR A 57 -15.00 -15.35 4.86
N LYS A 58 -15.85 -14.38 4.52
CA LYS A 58 -16.92 -13.90 5.39
C LYS A 58 -18.11 -14.84 5.28
N THR A 59 -18.57 -15.35 6.41
CA THR A 59 -19.82 -16.11 6.56
C THR A 59 -20.79 -15.33 7.45
N ALA A 60 -22.01 -15.82 7.59
CA ALA A 60 -22.98 -15.29 8.55
C ALA A 60 -22.51 -15.41 10.02
N GLN A 61 -21.50 -16.26 10.30
CA GLN A 61 -20.97 -16.51 11.65
C GLN A 61 -19.66 -15.76 11.94
N GLY A 62 -19.07 -15.10 10.94
CA GLY A 62 -17.81 -14.37 11.10
C GLY A 62 -16.85 -14.57 9.93
N GLY A 63 -15.59 -14.16 10.12
CA GLY A 63 -14.52 -14.31 9.13
C GLY A 63 -13.68 -15.56 9.38
N VAL A 64 -13.35 -16.30 8.32
CA VAL A 64 -12.49 -17.49 8.37
C VAL A 64 -11.35 -17.32 7.36
N ALA A 65 -10.12 -17.62 7.79
CA ALA A 65 -8.93 -17.59 6.92
C ALA A 65 -8.81 -18.87 6.08
N ALA A 66 -9.77 -19.11 5.18
CA ALA A 66 -9.88 -20.31 4.35
C ALA A 66 -10.66 -20.01 3.05
N PRO A 67 -10.49 -20.81 1.98
CA PRO A 67 -11.38 -20.75 0.81
C PRO A 67 -12.84 -21.05 1.20
N LYS A 68 -13.79 -20.73 0.32
CA LYS A 68 -15.22 -20.96 0.60
C LYS A 68 -15.65 -22.43 0.51
N THR A 69 -14.82 -23.28 -0.09
CA THR A 69 -15.09 -24.72 -0.23
C THR A 69 -15.32 -25.38 1.14
N GLY A 70 -16.45 -26.06 1.30
CA GLY A 70 -16.82 -26.73 2.55
C GLY A 70 -17.37 -25.82 3.65
N LEU A 71 -17.40 -24.50 3.46
CA LEU A 71 -18.02 -23.56 4.39
C LEU A 71 -19.52 -23.41 4.08
N LYS A 72 -20.32 -23.21 5.13
CA LYS A 72 -21.76 -22.93 5.02
C LYS A 72 -22.03 -21.43 5.19
N ASN A 73 -23.15 -20.96 4.65
CA ASN A 73 -23.61 -19.56 4.79
C ASN A 73 -22.54 -18.53 4.39
N VAL A 74 -21.81 -18.82 3.31
CA VAL A 74 -20.78 -17.93 2.77
C VAL A 74 -21.44 -16.67 2.21
N ILE A 75 -20.92 -15.51 2.61
CA ILE A 75 -21.33 -14.19 2.11
C ILE A 75 -20.38 -13.73 1.02
N ARG A 76 -19.07 -13.85 1.25
CA ARG A 76 -18.02 -13.46 0.30
C ARG A 76 -16.68 -14.10 0.65
N CYS A 77 -15.95 -14.58 -0.35
CA CYS A 77 -14.54 -14.95 -0.24
C CYS A 77 -13.66 -14.01 -1.07
N SER A 78 -12.53 -13.61 -0.51
CA SER A 78 -11.45 -12.91 -1.21
C SER A 78 -10.10 -13.59 -0.97
N TYR A 79 -9.32 -13.80 -2.03
CA TYR A 79 -7.89 -14.10 -1.95
C TYR A 79 -7.10 -12.81 -2.15
N SER A 80 -6.36 -12.34 -1.15
CA SER A 80 -5.83 -10.97 -1.14
C SER A 80 -4.31 -10.90 -1.26
N HIS A 81 -3.84 -10.02 -2.15
CA HIS A 81 -2.46 -9.56 -2.26
C HIS A 81 -2.35 -8.15 -1.67
N MET A 82 -1.63 -8.00 -0.55
CA MET A 82 -1.50 -6.70 0.13
C MET A 82 -0.06 -6.20 0.03
N CYS A 83 0.08 -5.03 -0.60
CA CYS A 83 1.33 -4.40 -0.98
C CYS A 83 1.42 -3.03 -0.31
N MET A 84 2.50 -2.76 0.40
CA MET A 84 2.66 -1.54 1.19
C MET A 84 3.98 -0.86 0.80
N LYS A 85 3.94 0.46 0.62
CA LYS A 85 5.13 1.28 0.50
C LYS A 85 5.09 2.46 1.48
N ALA A 86 6.24 2.87 1.96
CA ALA A 86 6.45 4.13 2.66
C ALA A 86 7.64 4.87 2.07
N ILE A 87 7.55 6.20 1.99
CA ILE A 87 8.65 7.08 1.60
C ILE A 87 9.15 7.78 2.87
N ALA A 88 10.44 7.63 3.17
CA ALA A 88 11.12 8.32 4.26
C ALA A 88 12.33 9.07 3.71
N ASN A 89 12.51 10.33 4.07
CA ASN A 89 13.67 11.12 3.64
C ASN A 89 14.72 11.16 4.76
N VAL A 90 15.98 10.99 4.39
CA VAL A 90 17.15 11.21 5.26
C VAL A 90 17.90 12.40 4.69
N GLY A 91 18.18 13.41 5.53
CA GLY A 91 18.79 14.65 5.05
C GLY A 91 17.91 15.34 4.02
N LYS A 92 18.43 15.52 2.80
CA LYS A 92 17.69 16.14 1.69
C LYS A 92 16.71 15.16 1.03
N GLU A 93 15.70 15.69 0.37
CA GLU A 93 14.76 14.88 -0.38
C GLU A 93 15.39 14.27 -1.66
N GLY A 94 14.99 13.04 -2.00
CA GLY A 94 15.49 12.31 -3.18
C GLY A 94 14.41 11.92 -4.18
N ARG A 95 14.72 10.97 -5.07
CA ARG A 95 13.73 10.39 -5.99
C ARG A 95 12.78 9.44 -5.28
N ALA A 96 11.47 9.62 -5.46
CA ALA A 96 10.43 8.78 -4.87
C ALA A 96 9.71 7.87 -5.88
N ASP A 97 10.02 8.01 -7.17
CA ASP A 97 9.38 7.33 -8.30
C ASP A 97 9.92 5.90 -8.53
N ILE A 98 10.20 5.18 -7.44
CA ILE A 98 10.80 3.85 -7.50
C ILE A 98 9.72 2.77 -7.65
N VAL A 99 9.91 1.92 -8.66
CA VAL A 99 9.11 0.73 -8.93
C VAL A 99 9.75 -0.47 -8.24
N VAL A 100 8.99 -1.18 -7.41
CA VAL A 100 9.50 -2.30 -6.59
C VAL A 100 9.01 -3.67 -7.09
N GLY A 101 8.05 -3.69 -8.02
CA GLY A 101 7.57 -4.92 -8.65
C GLY A 101 6.44 -5.61 -7.88
N HIS A 102 5.71 -4.87 -7.05
CA HIS A 102 4.50 -5.40 -6.40
C HIS A 102 3.41 -5.71 -7.45
N PRO A 103 2.53 -6.70 -7.21
CA PRO A 103 1.43 -7.03 -8.12
C PRO A 103 0.43 -5.86 -8.29
N ILE A 104 0.33 -4.98 -7.30
CA ILE A 104 -0.28 -3.66 -7.45
C ILE A 104 0.61 -2.62 -6.77
N GLU A 105 0.82 -1.49 -7.43
CA GLU A 105 1.81 -0.51 -6.99
C GLU A 105 1.35 0.93 -7.21
N ILE A 106 1.43 1.74 -6.15
CA ILE A 106 1.29 3.20 -6.22
C ILE A 106 2.69 3.80 -6.32
N ILE A 107 2.95 4.60 -7.35
CA ILE A 107 4.23 5.30 -7.57
C ILE A 107 4.00 6.78 -7.36
N ALA A 108 4.74 7.40 -6.44
CA ALA A 108 4.80 8.85 -6.31
C ALA A 108 5.73 9.39 -7.40
N MET A 109 5.17 10.11 -8.38
CA MET A 109 5.93 10.62 -9.53
C MET A 109 6.79 11.84 -9.18
N GLU A 110 6.61 12.38 -7.98
CA GLU A 110 7.43 13.41 -7.36
C GLU A 110 7.61 13.07 -5.87
N ASN A 111 8.67 13.58 -5.24
CA ASN A 111 8.87 13.39 -3.81
C ASN A 111 7.86 14.23 -3.00
N PRO A 112 7.01 13.62 -2.16
CA PRO A 112 6.02 14.36 -1.40
C PRO A 112 6.59 15.40 -0.43
N ALA A 113 7.86 15.27 -0.01
CA ALA A 113 8.52 16.27 0.84
C ALA A 113 8.79 17.61 0.14
N LYS A 114 8.59 17.69 -1.18
CA LYS A 114 8.64 18.96 -1.94
C LYS A 114 7.32 19.71 -1.95
N LEU A 115 6.26 19.05 -1.52
CA LEU A 115 4.89 19.57 -1.62
C LEU A 115 4.50 20.29 -0.34
N ARG A 116 3.45 21.11 -0.45
CA ARG A 116 2.79 21.78 0.67
C ARG A 116 1.28 21.65 0.50
N ALA A 117 0.53 22.06 1.52
CA ALA A 117 -0.92 22.16 1.40
C ALA A 117 -1.32 23.05 0.20
N GLY A 118 -2.24 22.55 -0.63
CA GLY A 118 -2.67 23.16 -1.88
C GLY A 118 -2.01 22.54 -3.13
N ASP A 119 -0.82 21.94 -2.99
CA ASP A 119 -0.15 21.27 -4.09
C ASP A 119 -0.81 19.95 -4.46
N TYR A 120 -0.40 19.41 -5.61
CA TYR A 120 -0.86 18.13 -6.10
C TYR A 120 0.29 17.15 -6.19
N LEU A 121 0.19 16.01 -5.50
CA LEU A 121 1.09 14.88 -5.70
C LEU A 121 0.67 14.13 -6.97
N PRO A 122 1.48 14.14 -8.05
CA PRO A 122 1.26 13.25 -9.18
C PRO A 122 1.59 11.81 -8.79
N ILE A 123 0.69 10.88 -9.10
CA ILE A 123 0.89 9.45 -8.86
C ILE A 123 0.63 8.64 -10.13
N LYS A 124 1.23 7.46 -10.20
CA LYS A 124 0.95 6.44 -11.21
C LYS A 124 0.64 5.11 -10.55
N ILE A 125 -0.40 4.43 -11.02
CA ILE A 125 -0.78 3.10 -10.52
C ILE A 125 -0.46 2.04 -11.57
N LEU A 126 0.20 0.98 -11.12
CA LEU A 126 0.45 -0.22 -11.90
C LEU A 126 -0.26 -1.42 -11.28
N VAL A 127 -0.82 -2.30 -12.11
CA VAL A 127 -1.25 -3.65 -11.77
C VAL A 127 -0.48 -4.61 -12.67
N ASN A 128 0.28 -5.54 -12.07
CA ASN A 128 1.16 -6.48 -12.76
C ASN A 128 2.06 -5.77 -13.80
N GLY A 129 2.66 -4.65 -13.40
CA GLY A 129 3.54 -3.82 -14.22
C GLY A 129 2.85 -2.98 -15.31
N LYS A 130 1.53 -3.07 -15.46
CA LYS A 130 0.76 -2.34 -16.49
C LYS A 130 -0.03 -1.17 -15.89
N PRO A 131 -0.23 -0.06 -16.61
CA PRO A 131 -1.06 1.05 -16.14
C PRO A 131 -2.47 0.61 -15.73
N TYR A 132 -2.94 1.11 -14.58
CA TYR A 132 -4.27 0.79 -14.04
C TYR A 132 -5.17 2.03 -13.98
N SER A 133 -6.37 1.93 -14.55
CA SER A 133 -7.43 2.94 -14.45
C SER A 133 -8.45 2.50 -13.41
N GLY A 134 -8.63 3.29 -12.34
CA GLY A 134 -9.54 2.98 -11.25
C GLY A 134 -9.53 4.04 -10.15
N ASN A 135 -10.31 3.79 -9.11
CA ASN A 135 -10.46 4.73 -7.99
C ASN A 135 -9.23 4.72 -7.07
N VAL A 136 -8.85 5.91 -6.62
CA VAL A 136 -7.78 6.16 -5.66
C VAL A 136 -8.37 6.94 -4.50
N PHE A 137 -8.09 6.49 -3.29
CA PHE A 137 -8.52 7.14 -2.06
C PHE A 137 -7.30 7.60 -1.28
N ALA A 138 -7.39 8.78 -0.66
CA ALA A 138 -6.33 9.30 0.18
C ALA A 138 -6.90 9.90 1.46
N THR A 139 -6.15 9.78 2.54
CA THR A 139 -6.46 10.34 3.85
C THR A 139 -5.16 10.75 4.55
N TYR A 140 -5.27 11.42 5.69
CA TYR A 140 -4.14 11.83 6.49
C TYR A 140 -4.43 11.68 7.98
N THR A 141 -3.37 11.59 8.77
CA THR A 141 -3.48 11.47 10.24
C THR A 141 -4.34 12.60 10.81
N GLY A 142 -5.34 12.23 11.60
CA GLY A 142 -6.25 13.19 12.26
C GLY A 142 -7.48 13.60 11.44
N PHE A 143 -7.64 13.13 10.20
CA PHE A 143 -8.84 13.45 9.40
C PHE A 143 -10.14 12.86 9.98
N SER A 144 -10.11 11.57 10.35
CA SER A 144 -11.27 10.87 10.91
C SER A 144 -10.82 9.69 11.76
N THR A 145 -11.61 9.37 12.79
CA THR A 145 -11.47 8.13 13.59
C THR A 145 -12.35 6.99 13.06
N GLU A 146 -13.24 7.27 12.10
CA GLU A 146 -14.15 6.28 11.53
C GLU A 146 -13.44 5.39 10.49
N PRO A 147 -13.65 4.07 10.51
CA PRO A 147 -13.03 3.16 9.56
C PRO A 147 -13.50 3.46 8.13
N ASN A 148 -12.64 3.18 7.16
CA ASN A 148 -12.91 3.39 5.72
C ASN A 148 -13.35 4.82 5.34
N THR A 149 -12.96 5.83 6.12
CA THR A 149 -13.23 7.25 5.83
C THR A 149 -12.00 7.91 5.21
N PHE A 150 -12.17 8.56 4.05
CA PHE A 150 -11.08 9.15 3.28
C PHE A 150 -11.34 10.64 3.01
N ALA A 151 -10.28 11.44 3.12
CA ALA A 151 -10.34 12.89 2.92
C ALA A 151 -10.41 13.30 1.44
N TYR A 152 -9.96 12.43 0.55
CA TYR A 152 -9.87 12.73 -0.87
C TYR A 152 -10.10 11.47 -1.70
N ALA A 153 -10.82 11.63 -2.82
CA ALA A 153 -11.05 10.57 -3.79
C ALA A 153 -10.79 11.11 -5.21
N THR A 154 -10.20 10.29 -6.06
CA THR A 154 -9.98 10.58 -7.48
C THR A 154 -9.92 9.28 -8.27
N SER A 155 -9.69 9.35 -9.57
CA SER A 155 -9.51 8.19 -10.45
C SER A 155 -8.33 8.38 -11.38
N THR A 156 -7.65 7.29 -11.71
CA THR A 156 -6.56 7.31 -12.68
C THR A 156 -7.05 7.31 -14.12
N ASP A 157 -6.30 7.99 -15.00
CA ASP A 157 -6.51 7.97 -16.44
C ASP A 157 -6.10 6.62 -17.08
N LYS A 158 -6.25 6.50 -18.40
CA LYS A 158 -5.86 5.29 -19.16
C LYS A 158 -4.35 4.97 -19.11
N LYS A 159 -3.52 5.95 -18.76
CA LYS A 159 -2.08 5.79 -18.58
C LYS A 159 -1.71 5.52 -17.11
N GLY A 160 -2.71 5.36 -16.25
CA GLY A 160 -2.58 5.07 -14.83
C GLY A 160 -2.24 6.27 -13.96
N HIS A 161 -2.37 7.51 -14.46
CA HIS A 161 -2.00 8.71 -13.71
C HIS A 161 -3.20 9.31 -12.98
N ALA A 162 -2.96 9.77 -11.75
CA ALA A 162 -3.89 10.59 -10.99
C ALA A 162 -3.12 11.70 -10.25
N ARG A 163 -3.86 12.64 -9.67
CA ARG A 163 -3.30 13.71 -8.83
C ARG A 163 -4.06 13.77 -7.50
N ILE A 164 -3.32 13.73 -6.40
CA ILE A 164 -3.87 13.88 -5.05
C ILE A 164 -3.61 15.30 -4.58
N ARG A 165 -4.66 16.06 -4.27
CA ARG A 165 -4.51 17.39 -3.68
C ARG A 165 -4.11 17.23 -2.22
N ILE A 166 -2.99 17.81 -1.82
CA ILE A 166 -2.57 17.83 -0.42
C ILE A 166 -3.41 18.88 0.30
N LEU A 167 -4.26 18.44 1.22
CA LEU A 167 -5.21 19.31 1.92
C LEU A 167 -4.62 19.94 3.18
N GLN A 168 -3.65 19.27 3.81
CA GLN A 168 -3.03 19.62 5.09
C GLN A 168 -1.60 19.02 5.13
N PRO A 169 -0.66 19.64 5.87
CA PRO A 169 0.58 18.98 6.28
C PRO A 169 0.30 17.73 7.14
N GLY A 170 1.28 16.85 7.25
CA GLY A 170 1.23 15.64 8.07
C GLY A 170 1.49 14.36 7.29
N ILE A 171 1.16 13.23 7.93
CA ILE A 171 1.35 11.90 7.34
C ILE A 171 0.11 11.52 6.54
N TRP A 172 0.32 11.19 5.27
CA TRP A 172 -0.70 10.80 4.32
C TRP A 172 -0.66 9.30 4.04
N LEU A 173 -1.84 8.73 3.76
CA LEU A 173 -2.04 7.37 3.28
C LEU A 173 -2.85 7.43 1.98
N ILE A 174 -2.28 6.90 0.90
CA ILE A 174 -3.01 6.60 -0.34
C ILE A 174 -3.33 5.11 -0.37
N LYS A 175 -4.54 4.75 -0.78
CA LYS A 175 -5.00 3.38 -0.94
C LYS A 175 -5.66 3.19 -2.31
N VAL A 176 -5.29 2.09 -2.96
CA VAL A 176 -5.96 1.58 -4.17
C VAL A 176 -6.32 0.12 -3.96
N THR A 177 -7.52 -0.24 -4.40
CA THR A 177 -7.99 -1.63 -4.44
C THR A 177 -8.45 -1.97 -5.86
N HIS A 178 -8.02 -3.12 -6.34
CA HIS A 178 -8.46 -3.71 -7.60
C HIS A 178 -8.92 -5.13 -7.32
N GLU A 179 -10.14 -5.48 -7.71
CA GLU A 179 -10.66 -6.83 -7.58
C GLU A 179 -11.02 -7.39 -8.95
N VAL A 180 -10.69 -8.66 -9.15
CA VAL A 180 -11.09 -9.44 -10.32
C VAL A 180 -11.71 -10.75 -9.86
N PRO A 181 -12.53 -11.42 -10.69
CA PRO A 181 -12.98 -12.77 -10.37
C PRO A 181 -11.79 -13.68 -10.08
N TYR A 182 -11.88 -14.48 -9.01
CA TYR A 182 -10.84 -15.47 -8.73
C TYR A 182 -10.84 -16.54 -9.81
N SER A 183 -9.66 -17.06 -10.17
CA SER A 183 -9.50 -18.01 -11.29
C SER A 183 -10.35 -19.28 -11.12
N ASP A 184 -10.44 -19.80 -9.89
CA ASP A 184 -11.37 -20.88 -9.51
C ASP A 184 -12.51 -20.32 -8.65
N THR A 185 -13.59 -19.88 -9.32
CA THR A 185 -14.74 -19.29 -8.63
C THR A 185 -15.47 -20.25 -7.67
N ALA A 186 -15.19 -21.57 -7.74
CA ALA A 186 -15.71 -22.51 -6.76
C ALA A 186 -14.98 -22.39 -5.42
N GLN A 187 -13.68 -22.06 -5.43
CA GLN A 187 -12.86 -21.89 -4.23
C GLN A 187 -12.98 -20.51 -3.58
N CYS A 188 -13.17 -19.45 -4.38
CA CYS A 188 -13.28 -18.08 -3.87
C CYS A 188 -14.00 -17.16 -4.85
N ASP A 189 -14.48 -15.99 -4.43
CA ASP A 189 -15.23 -15.11 -5.33
C ASP A 189 -14.31 -14.16 -6.10
N VAL A 190 -13.36 -13.53 -5.39
CA VAL A 190 -12.46 -12.53 -5.98
C VAL A 190 -11.01 -12.74 -5.60
N GLU A 191 -10.14 -12.35 -6.53
CA GLU A 191 -8.75 -12.00 -6.25
C GLU A 191 -8.68 -10.50 -6.01
N SER A 192 -8.17 -10.09 -4.85
CA SER A 192 -8.13 -8.69 -4.41
C SER A 192 -6.68 -8.23 -4.33
N TYR A 193 -6.37 -7.14 -5.03
CA TYR A 193 -5.07 -6.49 -5.01
C TYR A 193 -5.19 -5.16 -4.29
N VAL A 194 -4.46 -4.99 -3.19
CA VAL A 194 -4.48 -3.76 -2.39
C VAL A 194 -3.08 -3.17 -2.34
N ALA A 195 -2.96 -1.91 -2.76
CA ALA A 195 -1.74 -1.11 -2.59
C ALA A 195 -1.98 0.02 -1.60
N THR A 196 -1.01 0.25 -0.71
CA THR A 196 -0.93 1.48 0.07
C THR A 196 0.41 2.19 -0.11
N LEU A 197 0.36 3.52 -0.03
CA LEU A 197 1.54 4.37 0.00
C LEU A 197 1.42 5.40 1.13
N THR A 198 2.39 5.39 2.04
CA THR A 198 2.48 6.35 3.14
C THR A 198 3.65 7.30 2.94
N PHE A 199 3.46 8.58 3.26
CA PHE A 199 4.51 9.62 3.18
C PHE A 199 4.16 10.79 4.10
N ALA A 200 5.15 11.61 4.42
CA ALA A 200 4.96 12.87 5.12
C ALA A 200 5.00 14.06 4.15
N VAL A 201 4.25 15.10 4.48
CA VAL A 201 4.32 16.44 3.89
C VAL A 201 4.47 17.45 5.03
N GLU A 202 5.34 18.44 4.88
CA GLU A 202 5.61 19.47 5.89
C GLU A 202 4.91 20.81 5.57
#